data_AF-A0AAD5QYI1-F1
#
_entry.id   AF-A0AAD5QYI1-F1
#
_cell.length_a   1.000
_cell.length_b   1.000
_cell.length_c   1.000
_cell.angle_alpha   90.00
_cell.angle_beta   90.00
_cell.angle_gamma   90.00
#
_symmetry.space_group_name_H-M   'P 1'
#
loop_
_entity.id
_entity.type
_entity.pdbx_description
1 polymer ?
#
loop_
_entity_poly.entity_id
_entity_poly.type
_entity_poly.pdbx_seq_one_letter_code
_entity_poly.pdbx_strand_id
1 'polypeptide(L)'
;MLIKRLCSLTFDACRTASTFSGLTSEQFMKKATNEPVLEYKRGSRERTELEKELDSMSKRPTNVPICIGSKKITNDHAQTQVMPSDHGTVIAKYAHANADQILEAIEVALEARIPWERKSLKERADILLHAADLAAGKYRMRLNAATMLGQGKSIVQAEIDAACELIDFFRFNAMFALELEKYEPISTKISTNRMYYRGMEGFVAAIAPFNFNGYWRKSGICSGLDG
;
A
#
# COMPACT_ATOMS: atom_id res chain seq x y z
N MET A 1 26.22 -35.71 22.81
CA MET A 1 25.22 -35.44 23.87
C MET A 1 25.08 -33.92 23.93
N LEU A 2 23.86 -33.37 23.73
CA LEU A 2 23.46 -31.97 24.03
C LEU A 2 24.15 -30.86 23.17
N ILE A 3 23.49 -29.99 22.39
CA ILE A 3 22.19 -29.32 22.55
C ILE A 3 21.63 -28.94 21.16
N LYS A 4 20.42 -29.42 20.87
CA LYS A 4 19.43 -28.77 19.99
C LYS A 4 18.92 -27.52 20.72
N ARG A 5 18.97 -26.33 20.12
CA ARG A 5 17.99 -25.24 20.32
C ARG A 5 18.41 -23.99 19.56
N LEU A 6 17.51 -23.57 18.66
CA LEU A 6 17.16 -22.19 18.27
C LEU A 6 16.76 -22.17 16.78
N CYS A 7 15.76 -22.98 16.44
CA CYS A 7 15.04 -22.87 15.18
C CYS A 7 13.55 -22.98 15.50
N SER A 8 12.98 -21.88 16.00
CA SER A 8 11.54 -21.66 16.13
C SER A 8 11.28 -20.23 16.59
N LEU A 9 11.59 -19.25 15.74
CA LEU A 9 10.85 -17.99 15.76
C LEU A 9 9.76 -18.15 14.69
N THR A 10 8.69 -18.84 15.07
CA THR A 10 7.46 -18.90 14.31
C THR A 10 6.92 -17.48 14.21
N PHE A 11 6.85 -16.98 12.98
CA PHE A 11 6.24 -15.71 12.57
C PHE A 11 4.70 -15.75 12.71
N ASP A 12 4.20 -16.23 13.86
CA ASP A 12 2.77 -16.54 14.07
C ASP A 12 2.07 -15.60 15.06
N ALA A 13 2.76 -14.56 15.54
CA ALA A 13 2.19 -13.60 16.48
C ALA A 13 2.04 -12.23 15.83
N CYS A 14 0.91 -12.03 15.14
CA CYS A 14 0.11 -10.79 15.07
C CYS A 14 -0.71 -10.71 13.77
N ARG A 15 -1.46 -11.76 13.44
CA ARG A 15 -2.67 -11.61 12.61
C ARG A 15 -3.86 -11.42 13.55
N THR A 16 -3.92 -10.28 14.25
CA THR A 16 -5.19 -9.88 14.85
C THR A 16 -6.15 -9.65 13.71
N ALA A 17 -7.09 -10.58 13.53
CA ALA A 17 -8.13 -10.53 12.54
C ALA A 17 -8.78 -9.15 12.57
N SER A 18 -8.64 -8.42 11.47
CA SER A 18 -9.46 -7.25 11.21
C SER A 18 -10.93 -7.67 11.37
N THR A 19 -11.67 -7.01 12.25
CA THR A 19 -13.10 -7.25 12.52
C THR A 19 -14.02 -6.82 11.35
N PHE A 20 -13.44 -6.66 10.16
CA PHE A 20 -14.12 -6.24 8.96
C PHE A 20 -14.43 -7.45 8.08
N SER A 21 -15.68 -7.57 7.64
CA SER A 21 -16.24 -8.66 6.84
C SER A 21 -15.84 -8.59 5.36
N GLY A 22 -14.60 -8.19 5.07
CA GLY A 22 -14.07 -8.10 3.71
C GLY A 22 -13.53 -9.44 3.22
N LEU A 23 -13.41 -9.57 1.90
CA LEU A 23 -12.65 -10.66 1.27
C LEU A 23 -11.23 -10.62 1.85
N THR A 24 -10.73 -11.71 2.42
CA THR A 24 -9.32 -11.80 2.84
C THR A 24 -8.44 -12.09 1.64
N SER A 25 -7.17 -11.71 1.69
CA SER A 25 -6.22 -12.06 0.63
C SER A 25 -6.06 -13.58 0.47
N GLU A 26 -6.26 -14.37 1.52
CA GLU A 26 -6.31 -15.84 1.41
C GLU A 26 -7.51 -16.32 0.57
N GLN A 27 -8.70 -15.75 0.81
CA GLN A 27 -9.89 -16.05 0.02
C GLN A 27 -9.73 -15.58 -1.43
N PHE A 28 -9.14 -14.40 -1.64
CA PHE A 28 -8.81 -13.88 -2.96
C PHE A 28 -7.89 -14.82 -3.74
N MET A 29 -6.81 -15.31 -3.13
CA MET A 29 -5.86 -16.21 -3.81
C MET A 29 -6.48 -17.58 -4.16
N LYS A 30 -7.58 -17.97 -3.51
CA LYS A 30 -8.37 -19.17 -3.88
C LYS A 30 -9.32 -18.88 -5.05
N LYS A 31 -9.92 -17.69 -5.08
CA LYS A 31 -10.84 -17.25 -6.13
C LYS A 31 -10.73 -15.75 -6.30
N ALA A 32 -10.07 -15.33 -7.38
CA ALA A 32 -9.88 -13.93 -7.70
C ALA A 32 -11.24 -13.25 -7.96
N THR A 33 -11.57 -12.27 -7.13
CA THR A 33 -12.76 -11.43 -7.26
C THR A 33 -12.42 -10.02 -6.82
N ASN A 34 -13.03 -9.03 -7.46
CA ASN A 34 -12.92 -7.64 -7.04
C ASN A 34 -13.42 -7.42 -5.60
N GLU A 35 -12.84 -6.43 -4.94
CA GLU A 35 -13.23 -5.99 -3.62
C GLU A 35 -14.69 -5.47 -3.65
N PRO A 36 -15.56 -5.95 -2.73
CA PRO A 36 -16.92 -5.46 -2.64
C PRO A 36 -16.98 -3.95 -2.37
N VAL A 37 -17.86 -3.26 -3.09
CA VAL A 37 -18.14 -1.83 -2.88
C VAL A 37 -19.15 -1.70 -1.75
N LEU A 38 -18.82 -0.91 -0.73
CA LEU A 38 -19.74 -0.61 0.36
C LEU A 38 -20.77 0.46 -0.05
N GLU A 39 -22.02 0.29 0.39
CA GLU A 39 -23.14 1.13 -0.06
C GLU A 39 -23.37 2.38 0.80
N TYR A 40 -22.87 2.40 2.05
CA TYR A 40 -23.01 3.54 2.98
C TYR A 40 -24.46 4.02 3.18
N LYS A 41 -25.38 3.05 3.28
CA LYS A 41 -26.79 3.30 3.60
C LYS A 41 -26.93 4.08 4.90
N ARG A 42 -28.00 4.85 5.04
CA ARG A 42 -28.28 5.61 6.26
C ARG A 42 -28.38 4.66 7.46
N GLY A 43 -27.61 4.92 8.52
CA GLY A 43 -27.56 4.09 9.72
C GLY A 43 -26.73 2.80 9.60
N SER A 44 -26.07 2.57 8.46
CA SER A 44 -25.13 1.45 8.31
C SER A 44 -23.89 1.63 9.19
N ARG A 45 -23.21 0.52 9.49
CA ARG A 45 -22.01 0.53 10.32
C ARG A 45 -20.88 1.29 9.64
N GLU A 46 -20.64 1.00 8.36
CA GLU A 46 -19.61 1.65 7.54
C GLU A 46 -19.84 3.16 7.45
N ARG A 47 -21.09 3.61 7.36
CA ARG A 47 -21.39 5.04 7.36
C ARG A 47 -21.08 5.70 8.69
N THR A 48 -21.45 5.05 9.79
CA THR A 48 -21.19 5.57 11.14
C THR A 48 -19.68 5.65 11.43
N GLU A 49 -18.93 4.63 11.02
CA GLU A 49 -17.47 4.60 11.16
C GLU A 49 -16.78 5.66 10.28
N LEU A 50 -17.26 5.86 9.05
CA LEU A 50 -16.74 6.91 8.17
C LEU A 50 -17.03 8.32 8.70
N GLU A 51 -18.25 8.59 9.18
CA GLU A 51 -18.63 9.88 9.76
C GLU A 51 -17.74 10.21 10.97
N LYS A 52 -17.39 9.20 11.79
CA LYS A 52 -16.44 9.35 12.90
C LYS A 52 -15.04 9.68 12.43
N GLU A 53 -14.53 9.02 11.39
CA GLU A 53 -13.20 9.33 10.83
C GLU A 53 -13.15 10.72 10.19
N LEU A 54 -14.22 11.13 9.47
CA LEU A 54 -14.34 12.48 8.90
C LEU A 54 -14.30 13.56 9.99
N ASP A 55 -15.04 13.39 11.08
CA ASP A 55 -15.05 14.32 12.21
C ASP A 55 -13.68 14.40 12.91
N SER A 56 -13.04 13.24 13.12
CA SER A 56 -11.72 13.16 13.72
C SER A 56 -10.64 13.85 12.87
N MET A 57 -10.63 13.60 11.57
CA MET A 57 -9.62 14.13 10.64
C MET A 57 -9.84 15.61 10.32
N SER A 58 -11.08 16.06 10.18
CA SER A 58 -11.37 17.48 9.90
C SER A 58 -10.97 18.42 11.04
N LYS A 59 -11.05 17.95 12.30
CA LYS A 59 -10.67 18.73 13.49
C LYS A 59 -9.18 18.68 13.81
N ARG A 60 -8.44 17.73 13.25
CA ARG A 60 -7.03 17.48 13.58
C ARG A 60 -6.19 17.44 12.31
N PRO A 61 -5.61 18.59 11.91
CA PRO A 61 -4.70 18.64 10.78
C PRO A 61 -3.62 17.57 10.90
N THR A 62 -3.47 16.72 9.89
CA THR A 62 -2.49 15.65 9.88
C THR A 62 -1.12 16.19 9.49
N ASN A 63 -0.10 15.94 10.31
CA ASN A 63 1.28 16.23 9.92
C ASN A 63 1.79 15.10 9.02
N VAL A 64 2.15 15.45 7.77
CA VAL A 64 2.68 14.52 6.77
C VAL A 64 4.21 14.69 6.71
N PRO A 65 4.99 13.76 7.28
CA PRO A 65 6.44 13.82 7.23
C PRO A 65 6.98 13.43 5.85
N ILE A 66 8.18 13.92 5.53
CA ILE A 66 9.01 13.30 4.50
C ILE A 66 9.57 12.00 5.11
N CYS A 67 9.41 10.89 4.41
CA CYS A 67 9.88 9.57 4.85
C CYS A 67 11.05 9.13 3.97
N ILE A 68 12.25 8.99 4.56
CA ILE A 68 13.46 8.50 3.89
C ILE A 68 13.98 7.30 4.69
N GLY A 69 13.82 6.09 4.13
CA GLY A 69 14.08 4.85 4.86
C GLY A 69 13.26 4.77 6.15
N SER A 70 13.95 4.66 7.29
CA SER A 70 13.33 4.67 8.63
C SER A 70 13.15 6.07 9.22
N LYS A 71 13.72 7.12 8.61
CA LYS A 71 13.67 8.49 9.11
C LYS A 71 12.36 9.17 8.72
N LYS A 72 11.77 9.89 9.67
CA LYS A 72 10.63 10.78 9.45
C LYS A 72 11.08 12.21 9.72
N ILE A 73 11.05 13.04 8.69
CA ILE A 73 11.47 14.44 8.75
C ILE A 73 10.22 15.30 8.76
N THR A 74 10.06 16.08 9.83
CA THR A 74 8.89 16.94 10.06
C THR A 74 9.27 18.42 10.11
N ASN A 75 10.44 18.81 9.58
CA ASN A 75 10.96 20.19 9.60
C ASN A 75 9.85 21.20 9.35
N ASP A 76 9.87 22.29 10.13
CA ASP A 76 8.90 23.39 10.20
C ASP A 76 7.99 23.44 8.96
N HIS A 77 6.80 22.85 9.10
CA HIS A 77 5.86 22.63 8.01
C HIS A 77 5.56 23.94 7.28
N ALA A 78 6.16 24.14 6.11
CA ALA A 78 6.01 25.36 5.33
C ALA A 78 4.70 25.41 4.54
N GLN A 79 4.05 24.26 4.33
CA GLN A 79 2.87 24.13 3.48
C GLN A 79 1.69 23.49 4.21
N THR A 80 0.50 23.88 3.79
CA THR A 80 -0.76 23.35 4.27
C THR A 80 -1.60 22.83 3.12
N GLN A 81 -2.34 21.75 3.37
CA GLN A 81 -3.42 21.30 2.52
C GLN A 81 -4.73 21.71 3.18
N VAL A 82 -5.55 22.43 2.45
CA VAL A 82 -6.90 22.81 2.86
C VAL A 82 -7.94 21.87 2.25
N MET A 83 -9.12 21.81 2.85
CA MET A 83 -10.24 21.07 2.28
C MET A 83 -10.76 21.78 1.02
N PRO A 84 -10.90 21.11 -0.13
CA PRO A 84 -11.40 21.76 -1.36
C PRO A 84 -12.83 22.29 -1.25
N SER A 85 -13.68 21.67 -0.41
CA SER A 85 -15.05 22.16 -0.15
C SER A 85 -15.13 23.25 0.92
N ASP A 86 -14.08 23.42 1.72
CA ASP A 86 -13.97 24.45 2.76
C ASP A 86 -12.50 24.89 2.92
N HIS A 87 -12.11 25.88 2.11
CA HIS A 87 -10.73 26.36 2.05
C HIS A 87 -10.26 27.02 3.37
N GLY A 88 -11.17 27.32 4.31
CA GLY A 88 -10.83 27.81 5.64
C GLY A 88 -10.30 26.72 6.58
N THR A 89 -10.60 25.45 6.29
CA THR A 89 -10.21 24.32 7.11
C THR A 89 -8.93 23.67 6.59
N VAL A 90 -7.88 23.69 7.43
CA VAL A 90 -6.61 22.98 7.16
C VAL A 90 -6.74 21.52 7.59
N ILE A 91 -6.43 20.60 6.70
CA ILE A 91 -6.56 19.14 6.93
C ILE A 91 -5.21 18.43 6.99
N ALA A 92 -4.16 19.00 6.41
CA ALA A 92 -2.80 18.48 6.53
C ALA A 92 -1.75 19.59 6.52
N LYS A 93 -0.60 19.29 7.12
CA LYS A 93 0.61 20.12 7.10
C LYS A 93 1.77 19.28 6.59
N TYR A 94 2.56 19.82 5.68
CA TYR A 94 3.66 19.10 5.04
C TYR A 94 4.81 20.04 4.69
N ALA A 95 5.94 19.44 4.28
CA ALA A 95 7.11 20.14 3.81
C ALA A 95 7.52 19.63 2.43
N HIS A 96 8.05 20.51 1.59
CA HIS A 96 8.72 20.09 0.36
C HIS A 96 10.09 19.50 0.69
N ALA A 97 10.43 18.40 0.03
CA ALA A 97 11.77 17.85 0.10
C ALA A 97 12.75 18.80 -0.62
N ASN A 98 13.93 19.02 -0.01
CA ASN A 98 15.02 19.74 -0.67
C ASN A 98 15.87 18.77 -1.52
N ALA A 99 16.80 19.32 -2.30
CA ALA A 99 17.65 18.52 -3.20
C ALA A 99 18.47 17.46 -2.43
N ASP A 100 19.03 17.83 -1.28
CA ASP A 100 19.84 16.91 -0.46
C ASP A 100 19.01 15.73 0.06
N GLN A 101 17.78 15.96 0.47
CA GLN A 101 16.84 14.93 0.91
C GLN A 101 16.42 14.01 -0.24
N ILE A 102 16.29 14.54 -1.46
CA ILE A 102 16.00 13.71 -2.65
C ILE A 102 17.20 12.81 -2.95
N LEU A 103 18.43 13.34 -2.88
CA LEU A 103 19.65 12.54 -3.04
C LEU A 103 19.77 11.48 -1.93
N GLU A 104 19.50 11.83 -0.68
CA GLU A 104 19.45 10.87 0.44
C GLU A 104 18.41 9.77 0.19
N ALA A 105 17.23 10.12 -0.33
CA ALA A 105 16.19 9.14 -0.68
C ALA A 105 16.63 8.16 -1.78
N ILE A 106 17.37 8.66 -2.78
CA ILE A 106 17.94 7.83 -3.86
C ILE A 106 18.96 6.85 -3.29
N GLU A 107 19.91 7.31 -2.48
CA GLU A 107 20.93 6.45 -1.88
C GLU A 107 20.29 5.36 -1.00
N VAL A 108 19.33 5.73 -0.15
CA VAL A 108 18.60 4.77 0.68
C VAL A 108 17.82 3.75 -0.16
N ALA A 109 17.24 4.16 -1.30
CA ALA A 109 16.56 3.24 -2.20
C ALA A 109 17.54 2.26 -2.87
N LEU A 110 18.71 2.74 -3.29
CA LEU A 110 19.78 1.91 -3.88
C LEU A 110 20.35 0.91 -2.87
N GLU A 111 20.55 1.33 -1.62
CA GLU A 111 20.97 0.45 -0.52
C GLU A 111 19.91 -0.62 -0.20
N ALA A 112 18.64 -0.22 -0.15
CA ALA A 112 17.52 -1.12 0.16
C ALA A 112 17.24 -2.12 -0.97
N ARG A 113 17.61 -1.81 -2.21
CA ARG A 113 17.41 -2.69 -3.37
C ARG A 113 18.06 -4.05 -3.18
N ILE A 114 19.32 -4.11 -2.73
CA ILE A 114 20.06 -5.39 -2.63
C ILE A 114 19.37 -6.41 -1.71
N PRO A 115 19.02 -6.10 -0.45
CA PRO A 115 18.31 -7.04 0.40
C PRO A 115 16.85 -7.26 -0.05
N TRP A 116 16.25 -6.32 -0.78
CA TRP A 116 14.90 -6.43 -1.31
C TRP A 116 14.82 -7.41 -2.50
N GLU A 117 15.72 -7.28 -3.48
CA GLU A 117 15.84 -8.15 -4.66
C GLU A 117 16.15 -9.61 -4.28
N ARG A 118 16.76 -9.84 -3.11
CA ARG A 118 17.03 -11.18 -2.56
C ARG A 118 15.82 -11.86 -1.93
N LYS A 119 14.71 -11.14 -1.68
CA LYS A 119 13.48 -11.75 -1.20
C LYS A 119 12.83 -12.54 -2.31
N SER A 120 12.24 -13.68 -1.97
CA SER A 120 11.44 -14.44 -2.92
C SER A 120 10.26 -13.61 -3.40
N LEU A 121 9.78 -13.86 -4.63
CA LEU A 121 8.62 -13.17 -5.16
C LEU A 121 7.39 -13.35 -4.26
N LYS A 122 7.26 -14.54 -3.65
CA LYS A 122 6.25 -14.83 -2.64
C LYS A 122 6.31 -13.90 -1.42
N GLU A 123 7.49 -13.69 -0.84
CA GLU A 123 7.64 -12.78 0.30
C GLU A 123 7.29 -11.33 -0.07
N ARG A 124 7.66 -10.90 -1.28
CA ARG A 124 7.28 -9.56 -1.79
C ARG A 124 5.77 -9.46 -2.02
N ALA A 125 5.16 -10.48 -2.61
CA ALA A 125 3.71 -10.56 -2.82
C ALA A 125 2.93 -10.57 -1.49
N ASP A 126 3.41 -11.31 -0.48
CA ASP A 126 2.79 -11.38 0.85
C ASP A 126 2.71 -10.00 1.52
N ILE A 127 3.70 -9.11 1.28
CA ILE A 127 3.68 -7.72 1.77
C ILE A 127 2.52 -6.94 1.14
N LEU A 128 2.31 -7.08 -0.17
CA LEU A 128 1.20 -6.40 -0.86
C LEU A 128 -0.15 -6.96 -0.43
N LEU A 129 -0.28 -8.28 -0.32
CA LEU A 129 -1.50 -8.93 0.16
C LEU A 129 -1.83 -8.50 1.60
N HIS A 130 -0.83 -8.39 2.47
CA HIS A 130 -1.03 -7.88 3.81
C HIS A 130 -1.46 -6.40 3.82
N ALA A 131 -0.87 -5.58 2.96
CA ALA A 131 -1.28 -4.18 2.79
C ALA A 131 -2.72 -4.07 2.28
N ALA A 132 -3.15 -4.97 1.39
CA ALA A 132 -4.53 -5.05 0.90
C ALA A 132 -5.51 -5.38 2.03
N ASP A 133 -5.19 -6.34 2.90
CA ASP A 133 -6.05 -6.70 4.03
C ASP A 133 -6.15 -5.59 5.08
N LEU A 134 -5.05 -4.87 5.32
CA LEU A 134 -5.05 -3.67 6.17
C LEU A 134 -5.91 -2.55 5.58
N ALA A 135 -5.85 -2.35 4.26
CA ALA A 135 -6.66 -1.36 3.54
C ALA A 135 -8.14 -1.75 3.48
N ALA A 136 -8.45 -3.03 3.28
CA ALA A 136 -9.83 -3.55 3.24
C ALA A 136 -10.51 -3.49 4.61
N GLY A 137 -9.74 -3.62 5.68
CA GLY A 137 -10.23 -3.60 7.04
C GLY A 137 -9.88 -2.33 7.79
N LYS A 138 -8.86 -2.43 8.65
CA LYS A 138 -8.48 -1.42 9.66
C LYS A 138 -8.41 0.01 9.13
N TYR A 139 -7.93 0.22 7.91
CA TYR A 139 -7.70 1.56 7.35
C TYR A 139 -8.72 2.00 6.33
N ARG A 140 -9.74 1.19 5.99
CA ARG A 140 -10.67 1.50 4.89
C ARG A 140 -11.36 2.85 5.06
N MET A 141 -11.99 3.06 6.23
CA MET A 141 -12.71 4.30 6.52
C MET A 141 -11.78 5.51 6.57
N ARG A 142 -10.56 5.32 7.07
CA ARG A 142 -9.55 6.38 7.11
C ARG A 142 -9.05 6.76 5.72
N LEU A 143 -8.86 5.79 4.82
CA LEU A 143 -8.50 6.05 3.42
C LEU A 143 -9.60 6.84 2.72
N ASN A 144 -10.86 6.44 2.90
CA ASN A 144 -12.00 7.15 2.32
C ASN A 144 -12.14 8.55 2.90
N ALA A 145 -12.08 8.71 4.23
CA ALA A 145 -12.15 10.02 4.87
C ALA A 145 -11.03 10.97 4.39
N ALA A 146 -9.79 10.49 4.32
CA ALA A 146 -8.66 11.26 3.79
C ALA A 146 -8.89 11.73 2.35
N THR A 147 -9.47 10.86 1.51
CA THR A 147 -9.75 11.11 0.10
C THR A 147 -10.91 12.11 -0.06
N MET A 148 -11.98 11.96 0.72
CA MET A 148 -13.11 12.89 0.73
C MET A 148 -12.68 14.30 1.17
N LEU A 149 -11.96 14.40 2.30
CA LEU A 149 -11.51 15.69 2.83
C LEU A 149 -10.40 16.31 1.96
N GLY A 150 -9.46 15.50 1.49
CA GLY A 150 -8.27 15.94 0.76
C GLY A 150 -8.51 16.30 -0.71
N GLN A 151 -9.40 15.57 -1.38
CA GLN A 151 -9.63 15.68 -2.82
C GLN A 151 -11.07 16.08 -3.15
N GLY A 152 -11.93 16.28 -2.16
CA GLY A 152 -13.33 16.67 -2.38
C GLY A 152 -14.20 15.59 -3.02
N LYS A 153 -13.80 14.30 -2.92
CA LYS A 153 -14.57 13.19 -3.50
C LYS A 153 -15.83 12.92 -2.70
N SER A 154 -16.89 12.50 -3.38
CA SER A 154 -18.08 11.96 -2.73
C SER A 154 -17.77 10.61 -2.08
N ILE A 155 -18.63 10.17 -1.15
CA ILE A 155 -18.48 8.88 -0.47
C ILE A 155 -18.34 7.69 -1.44
N VAL A 156 -19.13 7.69 -2.52
CA VAL A 156 -19.10 6.64 -3.55
C VAL A 156 -17.82 6.71 -4.37
N GLN A 157 -17.38 7.92 -4.74
CA GLN A 157 -16.14 8.10 -5.49
C GLN A 157 -14.91 7.71 -4.66
N ALA A 158 -14.90 8.06 -3.37
CA ALA A 158 -13.82 7.70 -2.45
C ALA A 158 -13.76 6.19 -2.23
N GLU A 159 -14.91 5.53 -2.05
CA GLU A 159 -14.98 4.08 -1.90
C GLU A 159 -14.43 3.34 -3.11
N ILE A 160 -14.86 3.73 -4.32
CA ILE A 160 -14.45 3.04 -5.54
C ILE A 160 -12.94 3.23 -5.79
N ASP A 161 -12.39 4.44 -5.61
CA ASP A 161 -10.96 4.74 -5.86
C ASP A 161 -10.05 4.32 -4.69
N ALA A 162 -10.23 4.94 -3.52
CA ALA A 162 -9.26 4.88 -2.43
C ALA A 162 -9.30 3.57 -1.63
N ALA A 163 -10.45 2.88 -1.63
CA ALA A 163 -10.60 1.56 -1.06
C ALA A 163 -10.53 0.48 -2.16
N CYS A 164 -11.60 0.28 -2.92
CA CYS A 164 -11.75 -0.87 -3.83
C CYS A 164 -10.61 -0.95 -4.86
N GLU A 165 -10.38 0.12 -5.63
CA GLU A 165 -9.37 0.09 -6.69
C GLU A 165 -7.95 -0.09 -6.16
N LEU A 166 -7.65 0.42 -4.96
CA LEU A 166 -6.35 0.26 -4.31
C LEU A 166 -6.15 -1.18 -3.81
N ILE A 167 -7.16 -1.74 -3.14
CA ILE A 167 -7.14 -3.11 -2.61
C ILE A 167 -7.02 -4.11 -3.75
N ASP A 168 -7.82 -3.95 -4.80
CA ASP A 168 -7.77 -4.77 -6.01
C ASP A 168 -6.39 -4.69 -6.64
N PHE A 169 -5.82 -3.51 -6.75
CA PHE A 169 -4.50 -3.38 -7.35
C PHE A 169 -3.42 -4.15 -6.58
N PHE A 170 -3.41 -4.11 -5.25
CA PHE A 170 -2.44 -4.91 -4.49
C PHE A 170 -2.64 -6.41 -4.68
N ARG A 171 -3.90 -6.86 -4.68
CA ARG A 171 -4.24 -8.27 -4.81
C ARG A 171 -3.97 -8.83 -6.19
N PHE A 172 -4.48 -8.16 -7.22
CA PHE A 172 -4.31 -8.59 -8.60
C PHE A 172 -2.84 -8.53 -9.03
N ASN A 173 -2.07 -7.48 -8.67
CA ASN A 173 -0.64 -7.47 -9.03
C ASN A 173 0.17 -8.52 -8.28
N ALA A 174 -0.13 -8.79 -7.01
CA ALA A 174 0.50 -9.89 -6.29
C ALA A 174 0.18 -11.24 -6.97
N MET A 175 -1.07 -11.48 -7.35
CA MET A 175 -1.48 -12.67 -8.07
C MET A 175 -0.81 -12.78 -9.45
N PHE A 176 -0.83 -11.71 -10.24
CA PHE A 176 -0.21 -11.70 -11.57
C PHE A 176 1.30 -11.94 -11.49
N ALA A 177 2.00 -11.35 -10.52
CA ALA A 177 3.42 -11.62 -10.30
C ALA A 177 3.67 -13.11 -9.98
N LEU A 178 2.87 -13.70 -9.08
CA LEU A 178 2.98 -15.12 -8.74
C LEU A 178 2.58 -16.06 -9.88
N GLU A 179 1.66 -15.65 -10.75
CA GLU A 179 1.31 -16.41 -11.96
C GLU A 179 2.41 -16.35 -13.01
N LEU A 180 3.02 -15.17 -13.16
CA LEU A 180 4.13 -14.91 -14.08
C LEU A 180 5.36 -15.77 -13.75
N GLU A 181 5.65 -15.98 -12.46
CA GLU A 181 6.73 -16.87 -11.98
C GLU A 181 6.52 -18.36 -12.33
N LYS A 182 5.28 -18.80 -12.56
CA LYS A 182 4.98 -20.20 -12.92
C LYS A 182 5.36 -20.56 -14.35
N TYR A 183 5.64 -19.57 -15.20
CA TYR A 183 6.02 -19.82 -16.57
C TYR A 183 7.40 -20.49 -16.64
N GLU A 184 7.47 -21.67 -17.25
CA GLU A 184 8.72 -22.36 -17.56
C GLU A 184 8.87 -22.57 -19.07
N PRO A 185 10.04 -22.26 -19.65
CA PRO A 185 10.31 -22.55 -21.06
C PRO A 185 10.47 -24.07 -21.30
N ILE A 186 10.19 -24.50 -22.53
CA ILE A 186 10.28 -25.92 -22.92
C ILE A 186 11.71 -26.41 -22.72
N SER A 187 11.88 -27.46 -21.90
CA SER A 187 13.13 -28.19 -21.73
C SER A 187 13.16 -29.42 -22.64
N THR A 188 14.33 -29.81 -23.13
CA THR A 188 14.52 -31.01 -23.96
C THR A 188 15.23 -32.11 -23.17
N LYS A 189 15.37 -33.31 -23.76
CA LYS A 189 16.10 -34.42 -23.10
C LYS A 189 17.58 -34.11 -22.83
N ILE A 190 18.15 -33.12 -23.52
CA ILE A 190 19.58 -32.76 -23.43
C ILE A 190 19.82 -31.36 -22.83
N SER A 191 18.76 -30.61 -22.50
CA SER A 191 18.88 -29.24 -21.97
C SER A 191 17.74 -28.88 -21.03
N THR A 192 18.07 -28.15 -19.96
CA THR A 192 17.10 -27.58 -19.03
C THR A 192 17.09 -26.08 -19.20
N ASN A 193 15.93 -25.54 -19.58
CA ASN A 193 15.73 -24.11 -19.75
C ASN A 193 14.96 -23.56 -18.54
N ARG A 194 15.35 -22.38 -18.08
CA ARG A 194 14.65 -21.65 -17.00
C ARG A 194 14.59 -20.18 -17.33
N MET A 195 13.54 -19.53 -16.87
CA MET A 195 13.38 -18.08 -16.98
C MET A 195 13.36 -17.47 -15.60
N TYR A 196 14.09 -16.36 -15.43
CA TYR A 196 14.17 -15.62 -14.18
C TYR A 196 13.85 -14.17 -14.46
N TYR A 197 12.86 -13.64 -13.75
CA TYR A 197 12.53 -12.22 -13.79
C TYR A 197 13.46 -11.49 -12.82
N ARG A 198 14.24 -10.54 -13.35
CA ARG A 198 15.12 -9.69 -12.56
C ARG A 198 14.53 -8.31 -12.43
N GLY A 199 14.78 -7.68 -11.28
CA GLY A 199 14.45 -6.29 -11.10
C GLY A 199 15.26 -5.37 -12.00
N MET A 200 14.75 -4.15 -12.16
CA MET A 200 15.46 -3.11 -12.89
C MET A 200 16.71 -2.68 -12.12
N GLU A 201 17.73 -2.25 -12.87
CA GLU A 201 18.90 -1.63 -12.28
C GLU A 201 18.62 -0.17 -11.88
N GLY A 202 19.23 0.27 -10.77
CA GLY A 202 19.07 1.61 -10.23
C GLY A 202 17.86 1.74 -9.30
N PHE A 203 17.09 2.81 -9.47
CA PHE A 203 15.92 3.14 -8.66
C PHE A 203 14.75 3.55 -9.55
N VAL A 204 13.53 3.48 -9.02
CA VAL A 204 12.31 3.91 -9.73
C VAL A 204 11.78 5.19 -9.10
N ALA A 205 11.60 6.23 -9.92
CA ALA A 205 10.94 7.46 -9.51
C ALA A 205 9.44 7.38 -9.83
N ALA A 206 8.58 7.35 -8.81
CA ALA A 206 7.14 7.39 -8.97
C ALA A 206 6.61 8.82 -8.73
N ILE A 207 6.09 9.46 -9.78
CA ILE A 207 5.47 10.79 -9.73
C ILE A 207 3.96 10.63 -9.91
N ALA A 208 3.21 10.79 -8.83
CA ALA A 208 1.76 10.55 -8.83
C ALA A 208 0.95 11.83 -9.09
N PRO A 209 -0.15 11.77 -9.86
CA PRO A 209 -1.09 12.87 -9.99
C PRO A 209 -1.99 13.01 -8.76
N PHE A 210 -2.65 14.16 -8.60
CA PHE A 210 -3.49 14.45 -7.43
C PHE A 210 -4.86 13.76 -7.43
N ASN A 211 -5.31 13.21 -8.57
CA ASN A 211 -6.72 12.87 -8.82
C ASN A 211 -7.12 11.41 -8.47
N PHE A 212 -6.16 10.52 -8.21
CA PHE A 212 -6.42 9.13 -7.83
C PHE A 212 -5.52 8.71 -6.67
N ASN A 213 -6.12 8.50 -5.50
CA ASN A 213 -5.41 7.99 -4.33
C ASN A 213 -5.02 6.52 -4.49
N GLY A 214 -5.76 5.76 -5.30
CA GLY A 214 -5.34 4.46 -5.78
C GLY A 214 -3.98 4.58 -6.46
N TYR A 215 -3.88 5.33 -7.56
CA TYR A 215 -2.67 5.46 -8.40
C TYR A 215 -1.40 5.86 -7.60
N TRP A 216 -1.56 6.69 -6.58
CA TRP A 216 -0.51 7.15 -5.66
C TRP A 216 0.34 6.04 -5.03
N ARG A 217 -0.30 4.94 -4.60
CA ARG A 217 0.39 3.76 -4.03
C ARG A 217 0.77 2.74 -5.11
N LYS A 218 0.09 2.77 -6.25
CA LYS A 218 0.16 1.74 -7.28
C LYS A 218 1.52 1.68 -7.97
N SER A 219 1.99 2.80 -8.49
CA SER A 219 3.20 2.81 -9.34
C SER A 219 4.48 2.53 -8.55
N GLY A 220 4.65 3.13 -7.36
CA GLY A 220 5.84 2.93 -6.53
C GLY A 220 5.90 1.55 -5.86
N ILE A 221 4.74 0.95 -5.53
CA ILE A 221 4.68 -0.37 -4.88
C ILE A 221 4.78 -1.50 -5.91
N CYS A 222 4.22 -1.35 -7.12
CA CYS A 222 4.42 -2.33 -8.18
C CYS A 222 5.86 -2.38 -8.68
N SER A 223 6.54 -1.25 -8.78
CA SER A 223 7.99 -1.28 -9.05
C SER A 223 8.79 -2.00 -7.95
N GLY A 224 8.25 -2.11 -6.73
CA GLY A 224 8.81 -2.94 -5.67
C GLY A 224 8.50 -4.44 -5.82
N LEU A 225 7.50 -4.86 -6.61
CA LEU A 225 7.34 -6.28 -6.96
C LEU A 225 8.37 -6.71 -8.01
N ASP A 226 8.70 -5.80 -8.92
CA ASP A 226 9.64 -6.03 -10.01
C ASP A 226 11.09 -5.86 -9.52
N GLY A 227 11.39 -4.79 -8.76
CA GLY A 227 12.72 -4.40 -8.25
C GLY A 227 13.24 -5.20 -7.07
#